data_AF-A0A353KZP2-F1
#
_entry.id   AF-A0A353KZP2-F1
#
_cell.length_a   1.000
_cell.length_b   1.000
_cell.length_c   1.000
_cell.angle_alpha   90.00
_cell.angle_beta   90.00
_cell.angle_gamma   90.00
#
_symmetry.space_group_name_H-M   'P 1'
#
loop_
_entity.id
_entity.type
_entity.pdbx_description
1 polymer ?
#
loop_
_entity_poly.entity_id
_entity_poly.type
_entity_poly.pdbx_seq_one_letter_code
_entity_poly.pdbx_strand_id
1 'polypeptide(L)'
;MNSSLQLRLFSKLIFLFFVLIFNINTIAVANDKADTSSVVEDEFKEWNEDSEDEFSEWNENTTSNDSLSSCASTCKSTTGCNSSCTSAQAEDNTGLYWIYWILGFTILAGILSRIPFARNFRNLFLLSSLLILGFYQGACPCPILHFENTILFFTGMDIPWQNMIYFLALIPVTYIFGKVWCGWICHLGALQEFLYLPARFNFLKSAKSQTFLKILRYILIAVLIIQLVIQQEVFWCKIDPFMLAFNLQLPYDNEILGGILLGLILLTSLFTFRPFCRAACPIGISLGWISAIPGASLIGINGKCAGCKVCNNACKIDAIYRKDKHSELDNRECIACTDCIDSCSKGGLNFMRKNKKNKVNVDCTSECKI
;
A
#
# COMPACT_ATOMS: atom_id res chain seq x y z
N MET A 1 16.98 -32.78 -11.95
CA MET A 1 17.32 -31.62 -12.79
C MET A 1 17.80 -30.49 -11.89
N ASN A 2 19.02 -29.97 -12.14
CA ASN A 2 19.80 -29.13 -11.22
C ASN A 2 19.08 -27.84 -10.77
N SER A 3 18.88 -27.66 -9.46
CA SER A 3 18.26 -26.45 -8.87
C SER A 3 19.12 -25.19 -9.07
N SER A 4 20.44 -25.34 -9.27
CA SER A 4 21.37 -24.23 -9.51
C SER A 4 21.25 -23.62 -10.91
N LEU A 5 20.81 -24.40 -11.92
CA LEU A 5 20.61 -23.90 -13.28
C LEU A 5 19.29 -23.12 -13.39
N GLN A 6 18.24 -23.64 -12.75
CA GLN A 6 16.96 -22.95 -12.57
C GLN A 6 17.14 -21.61 -11.84
N LEU A 7 17.97 -21.58 -10.80
CA LEU A 7 18.31 -20.38 -10.03
C LEU A 7 18.92 -19.26 -10.89
N ARG A 8 19.89 -19.60 -11.76
CA ARG A 8 20.56 -18.63 -12.63
C ARG A 8 19.68 -18.16 -13.78
N LEU A 9 18.84 -19.04 -14.33
CA LEU A 9 17.86 -18.68 -15.35
C LEU A 9 16.76 -17.77 -14.79
N PHE A 10 16.23 -18.07 -13.60
CA PHE A 10 15.21 -17.24 -12.95
C PHE A 10 15.76 -15.89 -12.46
N SER A 11 16.97 -15.87 -11.88
CA SER A 11 17.64 -14.62 -11.50
C SER A 11 17.90 -13.73 -12.70
N LYS A 12 18.33 -14.31 -13.83
CA LYS A 12 18.50 -13.57 -15.09
C LYS A 12 17.16 -13.10 -15.66
N LEU A 13 16.09 -13.89 -15.58
CA LEU A 13 14.74 -13.50 -16.03
C LEU A 13 14.16 -12.37 -15.19
N ILE A 14 14.32 -12.40 -13.86
CA ILE A 14 13.88 -11.31 -12.96
C ILE A 14 14.71 -10.06 -13.20
N PHE A 15 16.03 -10.18 -13.37
CA PHE A 15 16.90 -9.06 -13.68
C PHE A 15 16.58 -8.45 -15.06
N LEU A 16 16.36 -9.28 -16.08
CA LEU A 16 15.89 -8.84 -17.40
C LEU A 16 14.52 -8.17 -17.32
N PHE A 17 13.60 -8.69 -16.50
CA PHE A 17 12.29 -8.08 -16.29
C PHE A 17 12.40 -6.71 -15.60
N PHE A 18 13.23 -6.57 -14.57
CA PHE A 18 13.53 -5.27 -13.95
C PHE A 18 14.20 -4.29 -14.94
N VAL A 19 15.17 -4.75 -15.73
CA VAL A 19 15.83 -3.92 -16.76
C VAL A 19 14.86 -3.52 -17.87
N LEU A 20 13.95 -4.40 -18.27
CA LEU A 20 12.88 -4.10 -19.23
C LEU A 20 11.88 -3.09 -18.64
N ILE A 21 11.52 -3.20 -17.36
CA ILE A 21 10.69 -2.19 -16.67
C ILE A 21 11.35 -0.80 -16.69
N PHE A 22 12.65 -0.72 -16.41
CA PHE A 22 13.39 0.54 -16.47
C PHE A 22 13.53 1.09 -17.90
N ASN A 23 13.65 0.22 -18.91
CA ASN A 23 13.75 0.63 -20.32
C ASN A 23 12.41 1.04 -20.93
N ILE A 24 11.29 0.40 -20.57
CA ILE A 24 9.97 0.78 -21.07
C ILE A 24 9.56 2.16 -20.51
N ASN A 25 9.90 2.46 -19.25
CA ASN A 25 9.66 3.77 -18.66
C ASN A 25 10.50 4.89 -19.32
N THR A 26 11.69 4.59 -19.83
CA THR A 26 12.50 5.60 -20.56
C THR A 26 12.00 5.82 -21.98
N ILE A 27 11.43 4.81 -22.64
CA ILE A 27 10.82 4.94 -23.98
C ILE A 27 9.47 5.68 -23.91
N ALA A 28 8.65 5.43 -22.87
CA ALA A 28 7.39 6.16 -22.68
C ALA A 28 7.62 7.66 -22.47
N VAL A 29 8.67 8.03 -21.70
CA VAL A 29 9.07 9.44 -21.49
C VAL A 29 9.71 10.06 -22.74
N ALA A 30 10.33 9.27 -23.62
CA ALA A 30 10.92 9.77 -24.86
C ALA A 30 9.87 10.10 -25.94
N ASN A 31 8.76 9.37 -25.99
CA ASN A 31 7.70 9.61 -26.97
C ASN A 31 6.92 10.91 -26.72
N ASP A 32 6.75 11.35 -25.46
CA ASP A 32 6.08 12.63 -25.14
C ASP A 32 6.88 13.87 -25.60
N LYS A 33 8.21 13.74 -25.77
CA LYS A 33 9.06 14.85 -26.25
C LYS A 33 9.05 15.02 -27.77
N ALA A 34 8.56 14.05 -28.53
CA ALA A 34 8.55 14.12 -29.99
C ALA A 34 7.34 14.88 -30.56
N ASP A 35 6.21 14.92 -29.82
CA ASP A 35 4.94 15.47 -30.33
C ASP A 35 4.73 16.98 -30.09
N THR A 36 5.70 17.69 -29.50
CA THR A 36 5.65 19.16 -29.32
C THR A 36 6.62 19.90 -30.25
N SER A 37 6.64 19.52 -31.52
CA SER A 37 7.34 20.29 -32.57
C SER A 37 6.46 20.52 -33.80
N SER A 38 5.47 21.41 -33.68
CA SER A 38 5.07 22.22 -34.84
C SER A 38 4.25 23.44 -34.41
N VAL A 39 4.55 24.55 -35.07
CA VAL A 39 3.78 25.81 -35.15
C VAL A 39 3.93 26.76 -33.97
N VAL A 40 4.88 27.70 -34.09
CA VAL A 40 4.56 29.16 -34.12
C VAL A 40 5.56 29.82 -35.07
N GLU A 41 5.05 30.42 -36.14
CA GLU A 41 5.79 31.24 -37.10
C GLU A 41 6.32 32.52 -36.44
N ASP A 42 7.55 32.87 -36.80
CA ASP A 42 8.23 34.10 -36.44
C ASP A 42 7.54 35.32 -37.06
N GLU A 43 7.18 36.32 -36.26
CA GLU A 43 7.05 37.70 -36.74
C GLU A 43 7.92 38.63 -35.89
N PHE A 44 9.01 39.06 -36.51
CA PHE A 44 10.02 40.00 -36.01
C PHE A 44 9.53 41.43 -36.21
N LYS A 45 9.50 42.28 -35.17
CA LYS A 45 9.36 43.73 -35.33
C LYS A 45 10.34 44.52 -34.46
N GLU A 46 10.93 45.50 -35.14
CA GLU A 46 11.98 46.44 -34.73
C GLU A 46 11.64 47.30 -33.50
N TRP A 47 12.69 47.61 -32.76
CA TRP A 47 12.74 48.64 -31.71
C TRP A 47 12.70 50.05 -32.33
N ASN A 48 11.93 50.95 -31.73
CA ASN A 48 12.18 52.39 -31.76
C ASN A 48 12.07 52.95 -30.34
N GLU A 49 13.09 53.72 -29.95
CA GLU A 49 13.13 54.60 -28.78
C GLU A 49 12.13 55.75 -28.94
N ASP A 50 11.47 56.17 -27.84
CA ASP A 50 11.47 57.56 -27.37
C ASP A 50 10.64 57.75 -26.07
N SER A 51 11.29 58.44 -25.11
CA SER A 51 10.80 59.36 -24.06
C SER A 51 9.80 58.92 -22.95
N GLU A 52 10.35 58.98 -21.73
CA GLU A 52 9.86 59.65 -20.50
C GLU A 52 8.72 59.05 -19.63
N ASP A 53 9.15 58.74 -18.39
CA ASP A 53 8.48 58.88 -17.09
C ASP A 53 7.16 58.13 -16.79
N GLU A 54 7.26 56.98 -16.10
CA GLU A 54 6.52 56.77 -14.84
C GLU A 54 7.02 55.55 -14.05
N PHE A 55 6.88 55.66 -12.73
CA PHE A 55 7.56 54.92 -11.67
C PHE A 55 6.75 53.70 -11.21
N SER A 56 7.26 52.47 -11.33
CA SER A 56 6.88 51.35 -10.43
C SER A 56 7.76 50.09 -10.55
N GLU A 57 8.23 49.65 -9.37
CA GLU A 57 8.60 48.29 -8.94
C GLU A 57 9.62 47.46 -9.75
N TRP A 58 10.83 47.38 -9.18
CA TRP A 58 11.89 46.45 -9.55
C TRP A 58 11.57 45.01 -9.11
N ASN A 59 11.34 44.14 -10.09
CA ASN A 59 11.51 42.69 -9.96
C ASN A 59 12.96 42.33 -10.33
N GLU A 60 13.73 41.83 -9.37
CA GLU A 60 15.03 41.22 -9.62
C GLU A 60 14.83 39.78 -10.15
N ASN A 61 15.00 39.61 -11.46
CA ASN A 61 15.39 38.33 -12.03
C ASN A 61 16.93 38.22 -11.93
N THR A 62 17.44 37.39 -11.01
CA THR A 62 18.75 36.76 -11.19
C THR A 62 18.55 35.30 -11.58
N THR A 63 18.92 35.02 -12.82
CA THR A 63 19.24 33.70 -13.34
C THR A 63 20.38 33.08 -12.53
N SER A 64 20.14 31.91 -11.95
CA SER A 64 21.19 30.90 -11.81
C SER A 64 20.58 29.52 -12.00
N ASN A 65 21.10 28.85 -13.02
CA ASN A 65 20.86 27.45 -13.33
C ASN A 65 21.36 26.60 -12.16
N ASP A 66 20.48 25.80 -11.56
CA ASP A 66 20.89 24.55 -10.92
C ASP A 66 19.90 23.44 -11.29
N SER A 67 20.45 22.45 -11.97
CA SER A 67 19.82 21.22 -12.40
C SER A 67 19.42 20.35 -11.21
N LEU A 68 18.13 20.23 -10.90
CA LEU A 68 17.61 19.15 -10.05
C LEU A 68 16.14 18.79 -10.35
N SER A 69 15.97 17.59 -10.90
CA SER A 69 14.80 16.69 -10.87
C SER A 69 13.39 17.26 -11.15
N SER A 70 12.94 17.06 -12.39
CA SER A 70 11.66 16.49 -12.89
C SER A 70 10.39 16.34 -12.01
N CYS A 71 10.19 17.05 -10.90
CA CYS A 71 8.92 17.05 -10.14
C CYS A 71 8.17 18.40 -10.21
N ALA A 72 8.66 19.36 -11.00
CA ALA A 72 8.13 20.73 -11.01
C ALA A 72 7.15 21.05 -12.16
N SER A 73 6.91 20.14 -13.11
CA SER A 73 6.06 20.47 -14.27
C SER A 73 4.55 20.40 -14.02
N THR A 74 4.09 19.92 -12.86
CA THR A 74 2.64 19.89 -12.52
C THR A 74 2.22 21.04 -11.59
N CYS A 75 3.16 21.85 -11.10
CA CYS A 75 2.86 22.98 -10.20
C CYS A 75 3.47 24.29 -10.69
N LYS A 76 3.22 24.67 -11.94
CA LYS A 76 3.54 26.01 -12.46
C LYS A 76 2.27 26.72 -12.92
N SER A 77 1.48 27.19 -11.96
CA SER A 77 0.68 28.40 -12.14
C SER A 77 0.50 29.08 -10.78
N THR A 78 0.97 30.31 -10.70
CA THR A 78 0.89 31.22 -9.55
C THR A 78 -0.54 31.72 -9.41
N THR A 79 -1.41 30.87 -8.89
CA THR A 79 -2.70 31.21 -8.29
C THR A 79 -3.14 29.99 -7.49
N GLY A 80 -3.08 30.08 -6.16
CA GLY A 80 -3.60 29.16 -5.15
C GLY A 80 -3.73 27.67 -5.53
N CYS A 81 -2.97 26.80 -4.88
CA CYS A 81 -3.28 25.37 -4.80
C CYS A 81 -4.61 25.15 -4.05
N ASN A 82 -5.72 25.49 -4.68
CA ASN A 82 -7.05 24.97 -4.37
C ASN A 82 -7.15 23.58 -5.00
N SER A 83 -6.32 22.64 -4.58
CA SER A 83 -6.59 21.22 -4.81
C SER A 83 -7.49 20.73 -3.69
N SER A 84 -8.73 21.23 -3.70
CA SER A 84 -9.84 20.44 -3.19
C SER A 84 -9.73 19.08 -3.85
N CYS A 85 -9.60 18.00 -3.07
CA CYS A 85 -9.82 16.63 -3.54
C CYS A 85 -11.30 16.48 -3.94
N THR A 86 -11.71 17.23 -4.95
CA THR A 86 -12.92 17.00 -5.69
C THR A 86 -12.61 15.83 -6.62
N SER A 87 -13.62 15.02 -6.86
CA SER A 87 -13.69 13.97 -7.87
C SER A 87 -13.50 14.49 -9.32
N ALA A 88 -12.80 15.61 -9.51
CA ALA A 88 -12.50 16.23 -10.78
C ALA A 88 -11.39 15.45 -11.50
N GLN A 89 -11.84 14.48 -12.29
CA GLN A 89 -11.32 14.11 -13.60
C GLN A 89 -9.94 14.68 -13.96
N ALA A 90 -8.91 13.90 -13.68
CA ALA A 90 -7.86 13.74 -14.68
C ALA A 90 -8.19 12.44 -15.43
N GLU A 91 -8.83 12.60 -16.60
CA GLU A 91 -8.90 11.59 -17.66
C GLU A 91 -7.49 11.35 -18.21
N ASP A 92 -6.59 10.83 -17.37
CA ASP A 92 -5.26 10.46 -17.80
C ASP A 92 -5.13 8.94 -17.75
N ASN A 93 -4.90 8.35 -18.93
CA ASN A 93 -4.67 6.91 -19.12
C ASN A 93 -3.53 6.39 -18.21
N THR A 94 -2.64 7.28 -17.76
CA THR A 94 -1.55 6.99 -16.84
C THR A 94 -2.04 6.41 -15.50
N GLY A 95 -3.11 6.93 -14.91
CA GLY A 95 -3.63 6.47 -13.62
C GLY A 95 -4.17 5.04 -13.67
N LEU A 96 -4.90 4.72 -14.74
CA LEU A 96 -5.40 3.36 -14.99
C LEU A 96 -4.25 2.37 -15.27
N TYR A 97 -3.23 2.79 -16.01
CA TYR A 97 -2.05 1.98 -16.27
C TYR A 97 -1.36 1.55 -14.97
N TRP A 98 -1.17 2.47 -14.03
CA TRP A 98 -0.63 2.15 -12.71
C TRP A 98 -1.48 1.14 -11.95
N ILE A 99 -2.81 1.25 -11.97
CA ILE A 99 -3.70 0.29 -11.31
C ILE A 99 -3.53 -1.11 -11.90
N TYR A 100 -3.53 -1.24 -13.24
CA TYR A 100 -3.33 -2.53 -13.89
C TYR A 100 -1.96 -3.13 -13.56
N TRP A 101 -0.92 -2.30 -13.51
CA TRP A 101 0.43 -2.73 -13.16
C TRP A 101 0.50 -3.22 -11.70
N ILE A 102 -0.10 -2.49 -10.75
CA ILE A 102 -0.17 -2.90 -9.34
C ILE A 102 -0.95 -4.21 -9.17
N LEU A 103 -2.07 -4.38 -9.88
CA LEU A 103 -2.86 -5.61 -9.84
C LEU A 103 -2.08 -6.79 -10.43
N GLY A 104 -1.41 -6.59 -11.57
CA GLY A 104 -0.54 -7.59 -12.18
C GLY A 104 0.60 -8.00 -11.24
N PHE A 105 1.24 -7.02 -10.59
CA PHE A 105 2.27 -7.27 -9.59
C PHE A 105 1.72 -8.01 -8.36
N THR A 106 0.47 -7.75 -7.98
CA THR A 106 -0.23 -8.46 -6.88
C THR A 106 -0.50 -9.90 -7.20
N ILE A 107 -0.93 -10.19 -8.43
CA ILE A 107 -1.12 -11.58 -8.88
C ILE A 107 0.23 -12.30 -8.92
N LEU A 108 1.28 -11.65 -9.43
CA LEU A 108 2.64 -12.19 -9.44
C LEU A 108 3.13 -12.49 -8.02
N ALA A 109 3.02 -11.54 -7.08
CA ALA A 109 3.35 -11.75 -5.68
C ALA A 109 2.52 -12.89 -5.05
N GLY A 110 1.25 -13.01 -5.42
CA GLY A 110 0.37 -14.12 -5.04
C GLY A 110 0.91 -15.48 -5.47
N ILE A 111 1.36 -15.60 -6.72
CA ILE A 111 1.97 -16.83 -7.24
C ILE A 111 3.31 -17.10 -6.55
N LEU A 112 4.17 -16.09 -6.42
CA LEU A 112 5.47 -16.21 -5.79
C LEU A 112 5.37 -16.58 -4.30
N SER A 113 4.36 -16.08 -3.59
CA SER A 113 4.13 -16.41 -2.17
C SER A 113 3.89 -17.90 -1.92
N ARG A 114 3.49 -18.66 -2.95
CA ARG A 114 3.28 -20.12 -2.87
C ARG A 114 4.55 -20.93 -3.10
N ILE A 115 5.61 -20.32 -3.67
CA ILE A 115 6.87 -20.98 -4.00
C ILE A 115 7.86 -20.74 -2.85
N PRO A 116 8.38 -21.79 -2.17
CA PRO A 116 9.17 -21.62 -0.94
C PRO A 116 10.43 -20.77 -1.15
N PHE A 117 11.11 -20.91 -2.29
CA PHE A 117 12.29 -20.11 -2.62
C PHE A 117 11.97 -18.64 -2.84
N ALA A 118 10.83 -18.32 -3.47
CA ALA A 118 10.46 -16.95 -3.80
C ALA A 118 10.02 -16.15 -2.56
N ARG A 119 9.60 -16.82 -1.47
CA ARG A 119 9.25 -16.19 -0.19
C ARG A 119 10.38 -15.39 0.44
N ASN A 120 11.63 -15.77 0.19
CA ASN A 120 12.79 -15.02 0.68
C ASN A 120 12.91 -13.61 0.07
N PHE A 121 12.32 -13.38 -1.12
CA PHE A 121 12.33 -12.07 -1.77
C PHE A 121 11.22 -11.14 -1.28
N ARG A 122 10.37 -11.56 -0.34
CA ARG A 122 9.26 -10.73 0.16
C ARG A 122 9.69 -9.32 0.58
N ASN A 123 10.79 -9.21 1.34
CA ASN A 123 11.26 -7.90 1.82
C ASN A 123 11.73 -7.01 0.66
N LEU A 124 12.27 -7.59 -0.42
CA LEU A 124 12.65 -6.86 -1.62
C LEU A 124 11.39 -6.34 -2.35
N PHE A 125 10.34 -7.14 -2.45
CA PHE A 125 9.05 -6.72 -3.02
C PHE A 125 8.43 -5.56 -2.21
N LEU A 126 8.44 -5.66 -0.88
CA LEU A 126 7.95 -4.61 0.01
C LEU A 126 8.78 -3.33 -0.06
N LEU A 127 10.11 -3.44 -0.13
CA LEU A 127 10.99 -2.27 -0.26
C LEU A 127 10.78 -1.60 -1.62
N SER A 128 10.70 -2.39 -2.69
CA SER A 128 10.44 -1.87 -4.03
C SER A 128 9.08 -1.17 -4.11
N SER A 129 8.04 -1.73 -3.51
CA SER A 129 6.71 -1.10 -3.52
C SER A 129 6.67 0.16 -2.66
N LEU A 130 7.40 0.20 -1.55
CA LEU A 130 7.54 1.40 -0.73
C LEU A 130 8.21 2.55 -1.50
N LEU A 131 9.30 2.26 -2.21
CA LEU A 131 10.03 3.27 -2.97
C LEU A 131 9.24 3.76 -4.19
N ILE A 132 8.65 2.83 -4.96
CA ILE A 132 7.96 3.16 -6.22
C ILE A 132 6.57 3.73 -5.94
N LEU A 133 5.71 3.01 -5.21
CA LEU A 133 4.33 3.46 -4.99
C LEU A 133 4.26 4.54 -3.90
N GLY A 134 5.13 4.47 -2.90
CA GLY A 134 5.19 5.46 -1.83
C GLY A 134 5.87 6.74 -2.31
N PHE A 135 7.20 6.74 -2.37
CA PHE A 135 7.99 7.96 -2.58
C PHE A 135 7.99 8.47 -4.03
N TYR A 136 8.04 7.59 -5.04
CA TYR A 136 8.10 8.03 -6.44
C TYR A 136 6.73 8.51 -6.95
N GLN A 137 5.65 7.79 -6.62
CA GLN A 137 4.29 8.14 -7.07
C GLN A 137 3.49 8.98 -6.03
N GLY A 138 4.07 9.27 -4.87
CA GLY A 138 3.43 10.09 -3.84
C GLY A 138 2.22 9.44 -3.17
N ALA A 139 2.18 8.11 -3.07
CA ALA A 139 1.08 7.29 -2.55
C ALA A 139 -0.23 7.27 -3.36
N CYS A 140 -0.18 7.73 -4.61
CA CYS A 140 -1.22 7.51 -5.61
C CYS A 140 -0.92 6.24 -6.45
N PRO A 141 -1.91 5.47 -6.92
CA PRO A 141 -3.32 5.47 -6.51
C PRO A 141 -3.52 4.88 -5.10
N CYS A 142 -4.32 5.57 -4.26
CA CYS A 142 -4.58 5.16 -2.88
C CYS A 142 -5.76 4.18 -2.79
N PRO A 143 -5.57 2.94 -2.31
CA PRO A 143 -6.64 1.94 -2.23
C PRO A 143 -7.77 2.34 -1.27
N ILE A 144 -7.47 3.13 -0.24
CA ILE A 144 -8.47 3.63 0.72
C ILE A 144 -9.44 4.59 0.03
N LEU A 145 -8.92 5.51 -0.78
CA LEU A 145 -9.73 6.42 -1.59
C LEU A 145 -10.68 5.65 -2.53
N HIS A 146 -10.18 4.60 -3.21
CA HIS A 146 -11.02 3.77 -4.07
C HIS A 146 -12.12 3.01 -3.29
N PHE A 147 -11.85 2.64 -2.03
CA PHE A 147 -12.87 2.05 -1.15
C PHE A 147 -13.96 3.05 -0.77
N GLU A 148 -13.60 4.28 -0.42
CA GLU A 148 -14.55 5.34 -0.08
C GLU A 148 -15.42 5.74 -1.28
N ASN A 149 -14.80 5.89 -2.45
CA ASN A 149 -15.51 6.12 -3.71
C ASN A 149 -16.49 4.99 -4.03
N THR A 150 -16.12 3.74 -3.72
CA THR A 150 -17.04 2.60 -3.87
C THR A 150 -18.24 2.70 -2.94
N ILE A 151 -18.05 3.16 -1.69
CA ILE A 151 -19.17 3.38 -0.76
C ILE A 151 -20.08 4.52 -1.25
N LEU A 152 -19.50 5.65 -1.67
CA LEU A 152 -20.26 6.80 -2.16
C LEU A 152 -21.11 6.45 -3.38
N PHE A 153 -20.58 5.62 -4.30
CA PHE A 153 -21.36 5.08 -5.41
C PHE A 153 -22.61 4.33 -4.94
N PHE A 154 -22.49 3.47 -3.92
CA PHE A 154 -23.66 2.77 -3.34
C PHE A 154 -24.64 3.69 -2.61
N THR A 155 -24.22 4.90 -2.20
CA THR A 155 -25.12 5.91 -1.62
C THR A 155 -25.89 6.72 -2.66
N GLY A 156 -25.69 6.46 -3.96
CA GLY A 156 -26.40 7.12 -5.07
C GLY A 156 -25.66 8.30 -5.69
N MET A 157 -24.38 8.48 -5.40
CA MET A 157 -23.53 9.50 -6.02
C MET A 157 -22.95 8.99 -7.35
N ASP A 158 -22.95 9.86 -8.37
CA ASP A 158 -22.35 9.56 -9.67
C ASP A 158 -20.82 9.65 -9.58
N ILE A 159 -20.17 8.51 -9.35
CA ILE A 159 -18.72 8.37 -9.27
C ILE A 159 -18.21 7.60 -10.51
N PRO A 160 -17.15 8.09 -11.19
CA PRO A 160 -16.58 7.37 -12.33
C PRO A 160 -16.03 6.00 -11.92
N TRP A 161 -16.26 4.98 -12.74
CA TRP A 161 -15.90 3.58 -12.44
C TRP A 161 -14.38 3.37 -12.24
N GLN A 162 -13.56 4.21 -12.88
CA GLN A 162 -12.10 4.25 -12.73
C GLN A 162 -11.70 4.46 -11.27
N ASN A 163 -12.49 5.22 -10.51
CA ASN A 163 -12.25 5.50 -9.10
C ASN A 163 -12.69 4.38 -8.17
N MET A 164 -13.21 3.27 -8.69
CA MET A 164 -13.61 2.10 -7.90
C MET A 164 -12.81 0.84 -8.28
N ILE A 165 -12.26 0.80 -9.50
CA ILE A 165 -11.67 -0.41 -10.07
C ILE A 165 -10.55 -1.01 -9.22
N TYR A 166 -9.71 -0.20 -8.58
CA TYR A 166 -8.61 -0.73 -7.78
C TYR A 166 -9.10 -1.51 -6.57
N PHE A 167 -10.03 -0.96 -5.77
CA PHE A 167 -10.60 -1.66 -4.63
C PHE A 167 -11.39 -2.91 -5.08
N LEU A 168 -12.24 -2.76 -6.10
CA LEU A 168 -13.05 -3.87 -6.61
C LEU A 168 -12.19 -5.00 -7.18
N ALA A 169 -11.07 -4.71 -7.84
CA ALA A 169 -10.16 -5.73 -8.36
C ALA A 169 -9.35 -6.44 -7.26
N LEU A 170 -9.09 -5.79 -6.12
CA LEU A 170 -8.44 -6.45 -4.98
C LEU A 170 -9.34 -7.54 -4.35
N ILE A 171 -10.66 -7.47 -4.51
CA ILE A 171 -11.61 -8.46 -3.98
C ILE A 171 -11.36 -9.86 -4.56
N PRO A 172 -11.44 -10.10 -5.89
CA PRO A 172 -11.19 -11.42 -6.48
C PRO A 172 -9.74 -11.87 -6.29
N VAL A 173 -8.77 -10.96 -6.35
CA VAL A 173 -7.35 -11.27 -6.09
C VAL A 173 -7.19 -11.81 -4.66
N THR A 174 -7.81 -11.17 -3.68
CA THR A 174 -7.81 -11.62 -2.28
C THR A 174 -8.52 -12.95 -2.12
N TYR A 175 -9.63 -13.18 -2.82
CA TYR A 175 -10.33 -14.46 -2.78
C TYR A 175 -9.44 -15.62 -3.30
N ILE A 176 -8.67 -15.38 -4.37
CA ILE A 176 -7.84 -16.41 -5.03
C ILE A 176 -6.50 -16.64 -4.31
N PHE A 177 -5.83 -15.58 -3.86
CA PHE A 177 -4.48 -15.65 -3.30
C PHE A 177 -4.42 -15.42 -1.78
N GLY A 178 -5.50 -14.92 -1.18
CA GLY A 178 -5.53 -14.42 0.20
C GLY A 178 -5.10 -12.95 0.24
N LYS A 179 -4.95 -12.38 1.44
CA LYS A 179 -4.56 -10.98 1.66
C LYS A 179 -3.09 -10.66 1.31
N VAL A 180 -2.57 -11.22 0.22
CA VAL A 180 -1.18 -11.09 -0.21
C VAL A 180 -0.83 -9.64 -0.53
N TRP A 181 -1.76 -8.85 -1.08
CA TRP A 181 -1.56 -7.41 -1.30
C TRP A 181 -1.08 -6.69 -0.03
N CYS A 182 -1.75 -6.95 1.11
CA CYS A 182 -1.35 -6.39 2.40
C CYS A 182 0.06 -6.82 2.81
N GLY A 183 0.41 -8.10 2.64
CA GLY A 183 1.67 -8.66 3.11
C GLY A 183 2.90 -8.44 2.21
N TRP A 184 2.71 -8.17 0.93
CA TRP A 184 3.78 -8.16 -0.08
C TRP A 184 3.91 -6.86 -0.88
N ILE A 185 2.86 -6.04 -0.98
CA ILE A 185 2.82 -4.90 -1.90
C ILE A 185 2.43 -3.60 -1.22
N CYS A 186 1.52 -3.63 -0.25
CA CYS A 186 1.01 -2.43 0.41
C CYS A 186 2.13 -1.55 0.98
N HIS A 187 2.42 -0.43 0.30
CA HIS A 187 3.39 0.59 0.69
C HIS A 187 3.15 1.20 2.08
N LEU A 188 1.90 1.51 2.44
CA LEU A 188 1.49 1.96 3.78
C LEU A 188 1.92 0.96 4.88
N GLY A 189 1.72 -0.33 4.60
CA GLY A 189 2.10 -1.41 5.51
C GLY A 189 3.61 -1.65 5.53
N ALA A 190 4.27 -1.51 4.38
CA ALA A 190 5.72 -1.62 4.25
C ALA A 190 6.43 -0.55 5.09
N LEU A 191 5.99 0.71 5.02
CA LEU A 191 6.51 1.81 5.82
C LEU A 191 6.51 1.43 7.31
N GLN A 192 5.34 1.05 7.85
CA GLN A 192 5.18 0.68 9.26
C GLN A 192 5.98 -0.58 9.64
N GLU A 193 6.14 -1.52 8.71
CA GLU A 193 6.92 -2.75 8.93
C GLU A 193 8.43 -2.49 8.99
N PHE A 194 8.96 -1.61 8.15
CA PHE A 194 10.38 -1.23 8.19
C PHE A 194 10.71 -0.31 9.36
N LEU A 195 9.75 0.53 9.79
CA LEU A 195 9.87 1.34 11.02
C LEU A 195 9.77 0.51 12.30
N TYR A 196 9.21 -0.71 12.23
CA TYR A 196 9.04 -1.53 13.42
C TYR A 196 10.40 -1.97 13.98
N LEU A 197 10.74 -1.44 15.16
CA LEU A 197 11.87 -1.93 15.94
C LEU A 197 11.32 -2.93 16.97
N PRO A 198 11.89 -4.14 17.07
CA PRO A 198 11.55 -5.07 18.14
C PRO A 198 12.13 -4.54 19.46
N ALA A 199 11.50 -3.50 20.03
CA ALA A 199 11.90 -2.91 21.28
C ALA A 199 11.67 -3.91 22.43
N ARG A 200 12.52 -3.83 23.46
CA ARG A 200 12.44 -4.62 24.71
C ARG A 200 11.13 -4.41 25.49
N PHE A 201 10.31 -3.42 25.09
CA PHE A 201 9.06 -3.05 25.74
C PHE A 201 7.85 -3.72 25.07
N ASN A 202 7.39 -4.83 25.65
CA ASN A 202 6.23 -5.59 25.17
C ASN A 202 4.85 -5.00 25.59
N PHE A 203 4.78 -3.73 25.97
CA PHE A 203 3.57 -3.13 26.58
C PHE A 203 2.34 -3.22 25.65
N LEU A 204 2.52 -3.02 24.35
CA LEU A 204 1.44 -3.08 23.34
C LEU A 204 1.22 -4.48 22.74
N LYS A 205 2.04 -5.48 23.11
CA LYS A 205 1.80 -6.90 22.74
C LYS A 205 0.83 -7.62 23.67
N SER A 206 0.36 -6.95 24.74
CA SER A 206 -0.62 -7.52 25.66
C SER A 206 -1.93 -7.86 24.94
N ALA A 207 -2.52 -9.02 25.24
CA ALA A 207 -3.79 -9.46 24.65
C ALA A 207 -4.93 -8.42 24.78
N LYS A 208 -4.92 -7.61 25.84
CA LYS A 208 -5.87 -6.50 26.01
C LYS A 208 -5.69 -5.40 24.96
N SER A 209 -4.45 -5.02 24.67
CA SER A 209 -4.12 -4.02 23.64
C SER A 209 -4.53 -4.51 22.25
N GLN A 210 -4.33 -5.79 21.98
CA GLN A 210 -4.71 -6.43 20.73
C GLN A 210 -6.23 -6.36 20.49
N THR A 211 -7.02 -6.69 21.52
CA THR A 211 -8.49 -6.57 21.45
C THR A 211 -8.93 -5.12 21.32
N PHE A 212 -8.29 -4.19 22.02
CA PHE A 212 -8.58 -2.77 21.92
C PHE A 212 -8.37 -2.23 20.49
N LEU A 213 -7.24 -2.56 19.85
CA LEU A 213 -6.96 -2.15 18.46
C LEU A 213 -8.00 -2.72 17.49
N LYS A 214 -8.44 -3.97 17.68
CA LYS A 214 -9.50 -4.57 16.86
C LYS A 214 -10.81 -3.80 17.02
N ILE A 215 -11.22 -3.48 18.25
CA ILE A 215 -12.45 -2.72 18.54
C ILE A 215 -12.36 -1.31 17.94
N LEU A 216 -11.23 -0.63 18.15
CA LEU A 216 -10.99 0.70 17.60
C LEU A 216 -11.15 0.72 16.08
N ARG A 217 -10.67 -0.32 15.39
CA ARG A 217 -10.84 -0.47 13.93
C ARG A 217 -12.29 -0.57 13.49
N TYR A 218 -13.13 -1.31 14.22
CA TYR A 218 -14.55 -1.36 13.90
C TYR A 218 -15.25 -0.02 14.15
N ILE A 219 -14.90 0.67 15.25
CA ILE A 219 -15.44 2.00 15.56
C ILE A 219 -15.04 3.01 14.48
N LEU A 220 -13.76 3.07 14.10
CA LEU A 220 -13.28 4.03 13.10
C LEU A 220 -13.89 3.78 11.72
N ILE A 221 -14.09 2.52 11.31
CA ILE A 221 -14.82 2.24 10.07
C ILE A 221 -16.29 2.65 10.17
N ALA A 222 -16.94 2.40 11.31
CA ALA A 222 -18.33 2.82 11.48
C ALA A 222 -18.46 4.34 11.39
N VAL A 223 -17.57 5.08 12.07
CA VAL A 223 -17.50 6.55 11.99
C VAL A 223 -17.24 7.00 10.55
N LEU A 224 -16.31 6.37 9.84
CA LEU A 224 -16.03 6.67 8.44
C LEU A 224 -17.27 6.47 7.55
N ILE A 225 -17.96 5.33 7.66
CA ILE A 225 -19.16 5.07 6.86
C ILE A 225 -20.26 6.08 7.18
N ILE A 226 -20.50 6.36 8.46
CA ILE A 226 -21.51 7.36 8.89
C ILE A 226 -21.16 8.74 8.32
N GLN A 227 -19.88 9.12 8.38
CA GLN A 227 -19.40 10.39 7.82
C GLN A 227 -19.64 10.46 6.31
N LEU A 228 -19.30 9.40 5.56
CA LEU A 228 -19.50 9.36 4.11
C LEU A 228 -20.98 9.46 3.73
N VAL A 229 -21.86 8.82 4.50
CA VAL A 229 -23.31 8.86 4.25
C VAL A 229 -23.90 10.25 4.54
N ILE A 230 -23.43 10.94 5.59
CA ILE A 230 -23.96 12.26 5.98
C ILE A 230 -23.37 13.39 5.14
N GLN A 231 -22.04 13.40 4.96
CA GLN A 231 -21.33 14.51 4.33
C GLN A 231 -21.22 14.36 2.81
N GLN A 232 -21.32 13.13 2.28
CA GLN A 232 -21.13 12.81 0.86
C GLN A 232 -19.80 13.32 0.25
N GLU A 233 -18.82 13.61 1.09
CA GLU A 233 -17.47 14.04 0.71
C GLU A 233 -16.42 13.06 1.21
N VAL A 234 -15.35 12.89 0.43
CA VAL A 234 -14.17 12.09 0.79
C VAL A 234 -13.31 12.90 1.77
N PHE A 235 -13.47 12.66 3.06
CA PHE A 235 -12.71 13.38 4.09
C PHE A 235 -11.28 12.89 4.26
N TRP A 236 -11.00 11.61 3.97
CA TRP A 236 -9.65 11.05 4.18
C TRP A 236 -8.58 11.74 3.35
N CYS A 237 -8.91 12.24 2.16
CA CYS A 237 -7.94 12.98 1.35
C CYS A 237 -7.44 14.27 2.04
N LYS A 238 -8.23 14.83 2.97
CA LYS A 238 -7.86 16.04 3.72
C LYS A 238 -6.99 15.74 4.94
N ILE A 239 -6.98 14.50 5.44
CA ILE A 239 -6.32 14.11 6.70
C ILE A 239 -5.27 13.00 6.50
N ASP A 240 -5.10 12.45 5.30
CA ASP A 240 -4.25 11.28 5.06
C ASP A 240 -2.80 11.53 5.53
N PRO A 241 -2.38 10.91 6.66
CA PRO A 241 -1.05 11.12 7.20
C PRO A 241 0.03 10.52 6.30
N PHE A 242 -0.31 9.54 5.46
CA PHE A 242 0.66 8.87 4.62
C PHE A 242 1.01 9.68 3.37
N MET A 243 0.08 10.43 2.80
CA MET A 243 0.37 11.37 1.72
C MET A 243 1.44 12.37 2.15
N LEU A 244 1.32 12.88 3.39
CA LEU A 244 2.32 13.74 4.01
C LEU A 244 3.67 13.03 4.21
N ALA A 245 3.66 11.77 4.63
CA ALA A 245 4.88 10.99 4.85
C ALA A 245 5.69 10.74 3.56
N PHE A 246 5.02 10.58 2.42
CA PHE A 246 5.64 10.21 1.16
C PHE A 246 6.03 11.39 0.28
N ASN A 247 5.26 12.48 0.30
CA ASN A 247 5.51 13.64 -0.57
C ASN A 247 6.52 14.64 0.03
N LEU A 248 6.85 14.55 1.33
CA LEU A 248 7.86 15.37 2.04
C LEU A 248 7.69 16.89 1.94
N GLN A 249 6.65 17.36 1.24
CA GLN A 249 6.27 18.74 1.06
C GLN A 249 5.04 19.02 1.91
N LEU A 250 5.07 20.15 2.61
CA LEU A 250 4.02 20.66 3.50
C LEU A 250 3.19 21.76 2.80
N PRO A 251 2.17 21.41 1.99
CA PRO A 251 1.18 22.43 1.61
C PRO A 251 -0.24 21.87 1.75
N TYR A 252 -0.75 21.73 2.97
CA TYR A 252 -2.15 21.33 3.18
C TYR A 252 -2.78 22.19 4.27
N ASP A 253 -3.94 22.79 4.04
CA ASP A 253 -4.57 23.76 4.96
C ASP A 253 -4.87 23.25 6.40
N ASN A 254 -4.59 21.97 6.69
CA ASN A 254 -4.68 21.31 8.01
C ASN A 254 -3.35 20.67 8.48
N GLU A 255 -2.20 21.28 8.16
CA GLU A 255 -0.84 20.72 8.38
C GLU A 255 -0.61 20.16 9.78
N ILE A 256 -1.16 20.83 10.80
CA ILE A 256 -0.96 20.45 12.21
C ILE A 256 -1.64 19.11 12.51
N LEU A 257 -2.88 18.91 12.04
CA LEU A 257 -3.64 17.70 12.35
C LEU A 257 -3.05 16.48 11.62
N GLY A 258 -2.74 16.63 10.33
CA GLY A 258 -2.10 15.58 9.53
C GLY A 258 -0.71 15.22 10.07
N GLY A 259 0.08 16.23 10.47
CA GLY A 259 1.39 16.04 11.09
C GLY A 259 1.33 15.35 12.44
N ILE A 260 0.38 15.72 13.32
CA ILE A 260 0.16 15.05 14.60
C ILE A 260 -0.24 13.58 14.38
N LEU A 261 -1.19 13.33 13.46
CA LEU A 261 -1.65 11.97 13.17
C LEU A 261 -0.53 11.11 12.58
N LEU A 262 0.27 11.66 11.67
CA LEU A 262 1.45 11.01 11.12
C LEU A 262 2.46 10.71 12.21
N GLY A 263 2.81 11.70 13.04
CA GLY A 263 3.73 11.54 14.16
C GLY A 263 3.27 10.43 15.11
N LEU A 264 1.97 10.38 15.42
CA LEU A 264 1.38 9.32 16.25
C LEU A 264 1.45 7.95 15.59
N ILE A 265 1.16 7.83 14.29
CA ILE A 265 1.26 6.57 13.55
C ILE A 265 2.71 6.10 13.46
N LEU A 266 3.66 6.97 13.16
CA LEU A 266 5.07 6.63 13.10
C LEU A 266 5.60 6.21 14.47
N LEU A 267 5.28 6.98 15.51
CA LEU A 267 5.67 6.67 16.89
C LEU A 267 5.10 5.32 17.33
N THR A 268 3.81 5.06 17.08
CA THR A 268 3.20 3.76 17.40
C THR A 268 3.75 2.61 16.56
N SER A 269 4.20 2.89 15.33
CA SER A 269 4.81 1.89 14.44
C SER A 269 6.19 1.43 14.93
N LEU A 270 6.92 2.28 15.64
CA LEU A 270 8.18 1.88 16.30
C LEU A 270 7.94 0.78 17.34
N PHE A 271 6.80 0.78 18.03
CA PHE A 271 6.51 -0.16 19.12
C PHE A 271 5.63 -1.35 18.70
N THR A 272 4.73 -1.16 17.73
CA THR A 272 3.77 -2.17 17.30
C THR A 272 3.91 -2.43 15.81
N PHE A 273 3.87 -3.70 15.43
CA PHE A 273 3.91 -4.07 14.02
C PHE A 273 2.61 -3.67 13.31
N ARG A 274 2.71 -2.76 12.34
CA ARG A 274 1.60 -2.28 11.48
C ARG A 274 0.36 -1.79 12.27
N PRO A 275 0.49 -0.74 13.12
CA PRO A 275 -0.60 -0.28 13.98
C PRO A 275 -1.80 0.25 13.18
N PHE A 276 -1.59 0.98 12.08
CA PHE A 276 -2.68 1.52 11.27
C PHE A 276 -3.50 0.41 10.60
N CYS A 277 -2.84 -0.63 10.09
CA CYS A 277 -3.53 -1.79 9.51
C CYS A 277 -4.42 -2.52 10.54
N ARG A 278 -4.04 -2.46 11.82
CA ARG A 278 -4.75 -3.10 12.93
C ARG A 278 -5.82 -2.22 13.56
N ALA A 279 -5.63 -0.90 13.51
CA ALA A 279 -6.45 0.06 14.25
C ALA A 279 -7.41 0.86 13.38
N ALA A 280 -7.13 1.12 12.10
CA ALA A 280 -7.89 2.09 11.31
C ALA A 280 -8.13 1.71 9.84
N CYS A 281 -7.29 0.85 9.25
CA CYS A 281 -7.35 0.58 7.82
C CYS A 281 -8.67 -0.11 7.38
N PRO A 282 -9.51 0.54 6.54
CA PRO A 282 -10.77 -0.02 6.11
C PRO A 282 -10.61 -1.19 5.12
N ILE A 283 -9.55 -1.15 4.32
CA ILE A 283 -9.16 -2.24 3.42
C ILE A 283 -8.84 -3.53 4.20
N GLY A 284 -8.24 -3.41 5.39
CA GLY A 284 -7.91 -4.56 6.22
C GLY A 284 -9.15 -5.35 6.64
N ILE A 285 -10.21 -4.67 7.07
CA ILE A 285 -11.47 -5.31 7.47
C ILE A 285 -12.20 -5.90 6.27
N SER A 286 -12.38 -5.11 5.21
CA SER A 286 -13.10 -5.56 4.00
C SER A 286 -12.46 -6.80 3.38
N LEU A 287 -11.14 -6.79 3.18
CA LEU A 287 -10.41 -7.96 2.67
C LEU A 287 -10.36 -9.13 3.69
N GLY A 288 -10.42 -8.83 4.98
CA GLY A 288 -10.56 -9.81 6.05
C GLY A 288 -11.88 -10.59 5.98
N TRP A 289 -12.98 -9.92 5.65
CA TRP A 289 -14.29 -10.56 5.42
C TRP A 289 -14.29 -11.44 4.17
N ILE A 290 -13.62 -11.03 3.09
CA ILE A 290 -13.45 -11.86 1.89
C ILE A 290 -12.73 -13.16 2.21
N SER A 291 -11.70 -13.09 3.05
CA SER A 291 -10.97 -14.29 3.53
C SER A 291 -11.85 -15.21 4.39
N ALA A 292 -13.00 -14.72 4.88
CA ALA A 292 -13.97 -15.51 5.60
C ALA A 292 -14.95 -16.27 4.69
N ILE A 293 -15.03 -15.95 3.39
CA ILE A 293 -15.93 -16.60 2.43
C ILE A 293 -15.47 -18.06 2.17
N PRO A 294 -16.38 -19.04 2.07
CA PRO A 294 -16.04 -20.39 1.67
C PRO A 294 -15.26 -20.43 0.34
N GLY A 295 -14.22 -21.26 0.27
CA GLY A 295 -13.34 -21.35 -0.91
C GLY A 295 -12.28 -20.25 -1.03
N ALA A 296 -12.26 -19.22 -0.17
CA ALA A 296 -11.19 -18.23 -0.16
C ALA A 296 -9.83 -18.88 0.19
N SER A 297 -8.74 -18.35 -0.38
CA SER A 297 -7.38 -18.77 -0.04
C SER A 297 -6.97 -18.25 1.35
N LEU A 298 -6.50 -19.15 2.20
CA LEU A 298 -6.08 -18.85 3.57
C LEU A 298 -4.88 -19.70 3.99
N ILE A 299 -4.27 -19.37 5.12
CA ILE A 299 -3.26 -20.25 5.74
C ILE A 299 -3.99 -21.26 6.62
N GLY A 300 -3.76 -22.54 6.37
CA GLY A 300 -4.36 -23.65 7.10
C GLY A 300 -3.32 -24.50 7.80
N ILE A 301 -3.75 -25.17 8.87
CA ILE A 301 -2.92 -26.11 9.61
C ILE A 301 -3.21 -27.53 9.11
N ASN A 302 -2.15 -28.27 8.79
CA ASN A 302 -2.23 -29.65 8.34
C ASN A 302 -1.89 -30.65 9.47
N GLY A 303 -2.01 -31.95 9.17
CA GLY A 303 -1.75 -33.03 10.14
C GLY A 303 -0.29 -33.19 10.58
N LYS A 304 0.66 -32.44 10.02
CA LYS A 304 2.09 -32.46 10.39
C LYS A 304 2.43 -31.47 11.52
N CYS A 305 1.44 -30.73 12.02
CA CYS A 305 1.65 -29.77 13.10
C CYS A 305 1.96 -30.50 14.43
N ALA A 306 3.10 -30.16 15.03
CA ALA A 306 3.54 -30.72 16.31
C ALA A 306 3.14 -29.88 17.55
N GLY A 307 2.30 -28.84 17.40
CA GLY A 307 1.84 -28.02 18.54
C GLY A 307 2.87 -27.05 19.13
N CYS A 308 3.91 -26.69 18.38
CA CYS A 308 4.97 -25.77 18.83
C CYS A 308 4.57 -24.29 18.86
N LYS A 309 5.40 -23.45 19.49
CA LYS A 309 5.20 -21.99 19.57
C LYS A 309 5.93 -21.18 18.48
N VAL A 310 6.60 -21.84 17.54
CA VAL A 310 7.46 -21.17 16.54
C VAL A 310 6.63 -20.25 15.63
N CYS A 311 5.52 -20.73 15.08
CA CYS A 311 4.65 -19.92 14.21
C CYS A 311 3.95 -18.77 14.96
N ASN A 312 3.61 -18.98 16.24
CA ASN A 312 3.06 -17.93 17.12
C ASN A 312 4.06 -16.79 17.28
N ASN A 313 5.33 -17.11 17.55
CA ASN A 313 6.38 -16.09 17.73
C ASN A 313 6.79 -15.41 16.41
N ALA A 314 6.69 -16.13 15.29
CA ALA A 314 6.98 -15.57 13.96
C ALA A 314 5.87 -14.63 13.45
N CYS A 315 4.62 -14.79 13.91
CA CYS A 315 3.49 -14.00 13.44
C CYS A 315 3.45 -12.61 14.10
N LYS A 316 4.18 -11.64 13.53
CA LYS A 316 4.27 -10.27 14.07
C LYS A 316 2.95 -9.49 14.07
N ILE A 317 2.00 -9.87 13.20
CA ILE A 317 0.65 -9.26 13.14
C ILE A 317 -0.32 -9.85 14.18
N ASP A 318 0.11 -10.83 14.98
CA ASP A 318 -0.68 -11.51 16.02
C ASP A 318 -1.97 -12.18 15.50
N ALA A 319 -1.95 -12.66 14.24
CA ALA A 319 -3.03 -13.48 13.68
C ALA A 319 -3.01 -14.93 14.21
N ILE A 320 -1.86 -15.39 14.72
CA ILE A 320 -1.73 -16.66 15.43
C ILE A 320 -1.48 -16.33 16.89
N TYR A 321 -2.39 -16.75 17.77
CA TYR A 321 -2.22 -16.58 19.20
C TYR A 321 -2.49 -17.90 19.94
N ARG A 322 -1.78 -18.09 21.05
CA ARG A 322 -1.91 -19.26 21.91
C ARG A 322 -2.68 -18.90 23.18
N LYS A 323 -3.82 -19.55 23.38
CA LYS A 323 -4.60 -19.51 24.61
C LYS A 323 -4.42 -20.85 25.32
N ASP A 324 -3.62 -20.85 26.39
CA ASP A 324 -3.27 -22.04 27.17
C ASP A 324 -2.63 -23.16 26.32
N LYS A 325 -3.37 -24.27 26.14
CA LYS A 325 -2.97 -25.42 25.33
C LYS A 325 -3.50 -25.34 23.89
N HIS A 326 -4.29 -24.34 23.51
CA HIS A 326 -4.81 -24.23 22.16
C HIS A 326 -4.15 -23.07 21.40
N SER A 327 -3.72 -23.33 20.17
CA SER A 327 -3.31 -22.28 19.24
C SER A 327 -4.43 -22.05 18.22
N GLU A 328 -4.83 -20.79 18.06
CA GLU A 328 -5.88 -20.37 17.13
C GLU A 328 -5.28 -19.48 16.04
N LEU A 329 -5.71 -19.70 14.79
CA LEU A 329 -5.29 -18.93 13.62
C LEU A 329 -6.46 -18.10 13.08
N ASP A 330 -6.47 -16.81 13.39
CA ASP A 330 -7.46 -15.86 12.88
C ASP A 330 -7.09 -15.38 11.47
N ASN A 331 -7.63 -16.06 10.47
CA ASN A 331 -7.42 -15.69 9.06
C ASN A 331 -8.05 -14.34 8.68
N ARG A 332 -8.95 -13.75 9.50
CA ARG A 332 -9.49 -12.40 9.24
C ARG A 332 -8.45 -11.31 9.52
N GLU A 333 -7.46 -11.59 10.35
CA GLU A 333 -6.33 -10.69 10.62
C GLU A 333 -5.07 -11.03 9.80
N CYS A 334 -4.92 -12.29 9.37
CA CYS A 334 -3.75 -12.73 8.62
C CYS A 334 -3.50 -11.92 7.34
N ILE A 335 -2.31 -11.33 7.20
CA ILE A 335 -1.90 -10.56 6.00
C ILE A 335 -1.19 -11.42 4.94
N ALA A 336 -1.24 -12.75 5.06
CA ALA A 336 -0.58 -13.69 4.15
C ALA A 336 0.93 -13.38 3.87
N CYS A 337 1.65 -12.91 4.89
CA CYS A 337 3.07 -12.56 4.82
C CYS A 337 4.03 -13.76 4.78
N THR A 338 3.52 -14.97 4.96
CA THR A 338 4.23 -16.27 4.93
C THR A 338 5.35 -16.52 5.97
N ASP A 339 5.68 -15.56 6.85
CA ASP A 339 6.70 -15.72 7.90
C ASP A 339 6.49 -16.97 8.77
N CYS A 340 5.22 -17.27 9.09
CA CYS A 340 4.87 -18.45 9.89
C CYS A 340 5.07 -19.77 9.15
N ILE A 341 4.96 -19.78 7.80
CA ILE A 341 5.21 -20.95 6.97
C ILE A 341 6.71 -21.18 6.86
N ASP A 342 7.49 -20.11 6.65
CA ASP A 342 8.96 -20.19 6.51
C ASP A 342 9.65 -20.59 7.82
N SER A 343 9.11 -20.17 8.96
CA SER A 343 9.64 -20.55 10.27
C SER A 343 9.27 -21.98 10.69
N CYS A 344 8.39 -22.68 9.96
CA CYS A 344 7.85 -23.98 10.38
C CYS A 344 8.71 -25.16 9.87
N SER A 345 9.60 -25.70 10.71
CA SER A 345 10.48 -26.82 10.34
C SER A 345 9.75 -28.13 9.97
N LYS A 346 8.53 -28.35 10.49
CA LYS A 346 7.74 -29.56 10.21
C LYS A 346 6.82 -29.42 8.99
N GLY A 347 6.74 -28.24 8.37
CA GLY A 347 5.84 -27.97 7.24
C GLY A 347 4.37 -28.13 7.61
N GLY A 348 4.00 -27.72 8.84
CA GLY A 348 2.65 -27.85 9.40
C GLY A 348 1.63 -26.84 8.86
N LEU A 349 2.10 -25.77 8.20
CA LEU A 349 1.31 -24.66 7.70
C LEU A 349 1.46 -24.55 6.19
N ASN A 350 0.35 -24.42 5.47
CA ASN A 350 0.34 -24.22 4.02
C ASN A 350 -0.86 -23.37 3.59
N PHE A 351 -0.80 -22.81 2.37
CA PHE A 351 -1.98 -22.23 1.74
C PHE A 351 -3.02 -23.31 1.43
N MET A 352 -4.27 -23.05 1.80
CA MET A 352 -5.40 -23.95 1.61
C MET A 352 -6.65 -23.15 1.23
N ARG A 353 -7.62 -23.82 0.62
CA ARG A 353 -8.95 -23.25 0.33
C ARG A 353 -9.84 -23.43 1.55
N LYS A 354 -10.57 -22.38 1.94
CA LYS A 354 -11.46 -22.42 3.11
C LYS A 354 -12.55 -23.48 2.94
N ASN A 355 -12.56 -24.47 3.82
CA ASN A 355 -13.59 -25.50 3.91
C ASN A 355 -14.01 -25.66 5.39
N LYS A 356 -15.24 -26.12 5.65
CA LYS A 356 -15.75 -26.43 7.01
C LYS A 356 -14.84 -27.41 7.77
N LYS A 357 -14.08 -28.24 7.06
CA LYS A 357 -13.15 -29.23 7.63
C LYS A 357 -11.79 -28.65 8.03
N ASN A 358 -11.47 -27.40 7.67
CA ASN A 358 -10.16 -26.82 7.97
C ASN A 358 -10.05 -26.55 9.47
N LYS A 359 -9.03 -27.14 10.11
CA LYS A 359 -8.73 -26.87 11.52
C LYS A 359 -8.21 -25.45 11.66
N VAL A 360 -8.97 -24.63 12.39
CA VAL A 360 -8.58 -23.27 12.80
C VAL A 360 -7.87 -23.30 14.16
N ASN A 361 -8.18 -24.31 14.97
CA ASN A 361 -7.64 -24.53 16.30
C ASN A 361 -6.83 -25.83 16.35
N VAL A 362 -5.68 -25.77 17.02
CA VAL A 362 -4.86 -26.96 17.28
C VAL A 362 -4.62 -27.06 18.77
N ASP A 363 -4.94 -28.24 19.31
CA ASP A 363 -4.53 -28.62 20.66
C ASP A 363 -3.04 -28.93 20.67
N CYS A 364 -2.33 -28.19 21.48
CA CYS A 364 -0.88 -28.14 21.59
C CYS A 364 -0.52 -28.74 22.95
N THR A 365 -0.58 -30.06 23.05
CA THR A 365 -0.02 -30.79 24.19
C THR A 365 1.50 -30.55 24.26
N SER A 366 2.03 -30.45 25.47
CA SER A 366 3.33 -29.84 25.81
C SER A 366 4.59 -30.57 25.31
N GLU A 367 4.47 -31.57 24.44
CA GLU A 367 5.61 -32.35 23.96
C GLU A 367 6.09 -31.84 22.59
N CYS A 368 6.65 -30.64 22.58
CA CYS A 368 7.55 -30.25 21.49
C CYS A 368 8.92 -30.90 21.73
N LYS A 369 9.09 -32.16 21.31
CA LYS A 369 10.43 -32.67 21.03
C LYS A 369 10.95 -31.93 19.79
N ILE A 370 11.79 -30.92 20.05
CA ILE A 370 12.55 -30.18 19.03
C ILE A 370 13.44 -31.16 18.28
#